data_AF-A0A7E4UTH8-F1
#
_entry.id   AF-A0A7E4UTH8-F1
#
_cell.length_a   1.000
_cell.length_b   1.000
_cell.length_c   1.000
_cell.angle_alpha   90.00
_cell.angle_beta   90.00
_cell.angle_gamma   90.00
#
_symmetry.space_group_name_H-M   'P 1'
#
loop_
_entity.id
_entity.type
_entity.pdbx_description
1 polymer ?
#
loop_
_entity_poly.entity_id
_entity_poly.type
_entity_poly.pdbx_seq_one_letter_code
_entity_poly.pdbx_strand_id
1 'polypeptide(L)'
;MKHGLKTMKTEYKKLDIDKIDQLQDEMEDMLDLNNEVQDALSRQYDTPDIDETDLEAELNALGDELVMDNDSSFLDEALSTPGIPSREPGAKDRVTNDVLVDEFGLPKVPAQ
;
A
#
# COMPACT_ATOMS: atom_id res chain seq x y z
N MET A 1 53.79 -1.00 27.23
CA MET A 1 53.08 -0.02 28.09
C MET A 1 52.99 1.39 27.49
N LYS A 2 54.11 2.08 27.19
CA LYS A 2 54.07 3.48 26.68
C LYS A 2 53.46 3.66 25.29
N HIS A 3 53.59 2.66 24.41
CA HIS A 3 53.03 2.72 23.05
C HIS A 3 51.49 2.65 23.08
N GLY A 4 50.91 1.74 23.87
CA GLY A 4 49.46 1.63 24.05
C GLY A 4 48.82 2.91 24.62
N LEU A 5 49.46 3.58 25.58
CA LEU A 5 49.01 4.89 26.09
C LEU A 5 49.03 5.99 25.02
N LYS A 6 50.01 5.95 24.11
CA LYS A 6 50.14 6.92 23.01
C LYS A 6 49.10 6.68 21.93
N THR A 7 48.86 5.42 21.59
CA THR A 7 47.79 5.02 20.66
C THR A 7 46.42 5.36 21.23
N MET A 8 46.15 5.01 22.49
CA MET A 8 44.90 5.33 23.18
C MET A 8 44.62 6.84 23.22
N LYS A 9 45.63 7.69 23.52
CA LYS A 9 45.48 9.16 23.44
C LYS A 9 45.22 9.67 22.02
N THR A 10 45.72 8.97 21.01
CA THR A 10 45.52 9.37 19.60
C THR A 10 44.11 9.00 19.15
N GLU A 11 43.62 7.82 19.50
CA GLU A 11 42.25 7.38 19.22
C GLU A 11 41.22 8.21 20.00
N TYR A 12 41.49 8.56 21.27
CA TYR A 12 40.60 9.44 22.05
C TYR A 12 40.41 10.83 21.45
N LYS A 13 41.38 11.32 20.66
CA LYS A 13 41.26 12.60 19.94
C LYS A 13 40.50 12.49 18.63
N LYS A 14 40.35 11.27 18.09
CA LYS A 14 39.57 11.00 16.87
C LYS A 14 38.10 10.74 17.18
N LEU A 15 37.78 10.42 18.44
CA LEU A 15 36.40 10.35 18.92
C LEU A 15 35.84 11.77 18.98
N ASP A 16 34.81 11.98 18.16
CA ASP A 16 34.09 13.22 18.04
C ASP A 16 32.73 13.01 18.71
N ILE A 17 32.50 13.69 19.85
CA ILE A 17 31.29 13.47 20.65
C ILE A 17 30.04 13.86 19.85
N ASP A 18 30.13 14.92 19.05
CA ASP A 18 29.03 15.37 18.19
C ASP A 18 28.61 14.27 17.19
N LYS A 19 29.57 13.48 16.70
CA LYS A 19 29.27 12.33 15.82
C LYS A 19 28.70 11.14 16.58
N ILE A 20 29.08 10.96 17.84
CA ILE A 20 28.57 9.89 18.69
C ILE A 20 27.13 10.18 19.11
N ASP A 21 26.80 11.45 19.36
CA ASP A 21 25.44 11.90 19.66
C ASP A 21 24.56 11.77 18.42
N GLN A 22 25.03 12.24 17.26
CA GLN A 22 24.31 12.06 15.99
C GLN A 22 24.08 10.58 15.65
N LEU A 23 25.07 9.72 15.88
CA LEU A 23 24.92 8.28 15.68
C LEU A 23 23.90 7.66 16.66
N GLN A 24 23.82 8.16 17.89
CA GLN A 24 22.82 7.70 18.86
C GLN A 24 21.41 8.09 18.43
N ASP A 25 21.21 9.34 17.98
CA ASP A 25 19.93 9.81 17.45
C ASP A 25 19.52 8.97 16.22
N GLU A 26 20.45 8.71 15.29
CA GLU A 26 20.20 7.86 14.12
C GLU A 26 19.88 6.39 14.50
N MET A 27 20.51 5.86 15.56
CA MET A 27 20.20 4.52 16.06
C MET A 27 18.83 4.46 16.74
N GLU A 28 18.41 5.51 17.43
CA GLU A 28 17.07 5.61 18.02
C GLU A 28 15.99 5.60 16.93
N ASP A 29 16.14 6.46 15.92
CA ASP A 29 15.25 6.50 14.76
C ASP A 29 15.19 5.14 14.04
N MET A 30 16.33 4.44 13.91
CA MET A 30 16.39 3.14 13.24
C MET A 30 15.71 2.03 14.05
N LEU A 31 15.82 2.07 15.38
CA LEU A 31 15.14 1.12 16.27
C LEU A 31 13.63 1.34 16.23
N ASP A 32 13.17 2.58 16.21
CA ASP A 32 11.75 2.92 16.09
C ASP A 32 11.17 2.46 14.75
N LEU A 33 11.89 2.70 13.65
CA LEU A 33 11.51 2.19 12.33
C LEU A 33 11.43 0.65 12.32
N ASN A 34 12.37 -0.03 12.97
CA ASN A 34 12.38 -1.49 13.03
C ASN A 34 11.17 -2.03 13.78
N ASN A 35 10.81 -1.40 14.90
CA ASN A 35 9.60 -1.75 15.66
C ASN A 35 8.33 -1.50 14.83
N GLU A 36 8.23 -0.38 14.12
CA GLU A 36 7.08 -0.10 13.24
C GLU A 36 6.97 -1.12 12.10
N VAL A 37 8.09 -1.48 11.46
CA VAL A 37 8.11 -2.52 10.42
C VAL A 37 7.73 -3.88 10.98
N GLN A 38 8.24 -4.22 12.18
CA GLN A 38 7.89 -5.47 12.84
C GLN A 38 6.41 -5.51 13.20
N ASP A 39 5.84 -4.43 13.71
CA ASP A 39 4.41 -4.33 14.02
C ASP A 39 3.55 -4.40 12.76
N ALA A 40 3.96 -3.72 11.68
CA ALA A 40 3.26 -3.75 10.40
C ALA A 40 3.27 -5.14 9.76
N LEU A 41 4.39 -5.86 9.82
CA LEU A 41 4.50 -7.25 9.35
C LEU A 41 3.89 -8.25 10.33
N SER A 42 3.87 -7.94 11.62
CA SER A 42 3.21 -8.72 12.67
C SER A 42 1.69 -8.56 12.65
N ARG A 43 1.15 -7.70 11.76
CA ARG A 43 -0.23 -7.84 11.28
C ARG A 43 -0.32 -9.14 10.49
N GLN A 44 -0.23 -10.26 11.18
CA GLN A 44 -0.82 -11.50 10.74
C GLN A 44 -2.31 -11.19 10.64
N TYR A 45 -2.79 -11.07 9.41
CA TYR A 45 -4.19 -11.37 9.17
C TYR A 45 -4.38 -12.77 9.74
N ASP A 46 -5.18 -12.88 10.80
CA ASP A 46 -5.65 -14.16 11.30
C ASP A 46 -6.58 -14.72 10.22
N THR A 47 -5.98 -15.16 9.12
CA THR A 47 -6.68 -15.87 8.08
C THR A 47 -7.08 -17.18 8.72
N PRO A 48 -8.40 -17.48 8.80
CA PRO A 48 -8.84 -18.74 9.36
C PRO A 48 -8.12 -19.90 8.65
N ASP A 49 -7.98 -21.04 9.31
CA ASP A 49 -7.49 -22.26 8.66
C ASP A 49 -8.41 -22.58 7.48
N ILE A 50 -7.99 -22.20 6.28
CA ILE A 50 -8.67 -22.46 5.01
C ILE A 50 -8.08 -23.75 4.45
N ASP A 51 -8.93 -24.62 3.91
CA ASP A 51 -8.46 -25.80 3.18
C ASP A 51 -7.85 -25.35 1.85
N GLU A 52 -6.52 -25.34 1.77
CA GLU A 52 -5.78 -24.97 0.56
C GLU A 52 -6.18 -25.81 -0.65
N THR A 53 -6.57 -27.08 -0.43
CA THR A 53 -6.95 -27.99 -1.52
C THR A 53 -8.31 -27.62 -2.10
N ASP A 54 -9.26 -27.26 -1.23
CA ASP A 54 -10.59 -26.82 -1.64
C ASP A 54 -10.51 -25.45 -2.33
N LEU A 55 -9.74 -24.52 -1.76
CA LEU A 55 -9.50 -23.21 -2.37
C LEU A 55 -8.84 -23.32 -3.74
N GLU A 56 -7.85 -24.20 -3.90
CA GLU A 56 -7.21 -24.43 -5.20
C GLU A 56 -8.19 -25.05 -6.21
N ALA A 57 -9.08 -25.94 -5.78
CA ALA A 57 -10.12 -26.50 -6.64
C ALA A 57 -11.12 -25.42 -7.09
N GLU A 58 -11.57 -24.55 -6.18
CA GLU A 58 -12.44 -23.41 -6.51
C GLU A 58 -11.74 -22.41 -7.46
N LEU A 59 -10.48 -22.09 -7.23
CA LEU A 59 -9.69 -21.20 -8.08
C LEU A 59 -9.51 -21.76 -9.50
N ASN A 60 -9.25 -23.06 -9.61
CA ASN A 60 -9.14 -23.73 -10.91
C ASN A 60 -10.49 -23.73 -11.63
N ALA A 61 -11.59 -23.99 -10.93
CA ALA A 61 -12.92 -23.92 -11.51
C ALA A 61 -13.27 -22.50 -12.01
N LEU A 62 -12.94 -21.47 -11.23
CA LEU A 62 -13.10 -20.07 -11.64
C LEU A 62 -12.22 -19.71 -12.83
N GLY A 63 -10.99 -20.22 -12.87
CA GLY A 63 -10.07 -20.06 -14.00
C GLY A 63 -10.64 -20.68 -15.28
N ASP A 64 -11.23 -21.87 -15.17
CA ASP A 64 -11.89 -22.54 -16.29
C ASP A 64 -13.15 -21.78 -16.74
N GLU A 65 -13.94 -21.23 -15.81
CA GLU A 65 -15.09 -20.35 -16.12
C GLU A 65 -14.65 -19.10 -16.90
N LEU A 66 -13.61 -18.41 -16.43
CA LEU A 66 -13.02 -17.25 -17.11
C LEU A 66 -12.47 -17.57 -18.51
N VAL A 67 -11.98 -18.79 -18.73
CA VAL A 67 -11.47 -19.24 -20.05
C VAL A 67 -12.61 -19.67 -20.97
N MET A 68 -13.69 -20.23 -20.43
CA MET A 68 -14.90 -20.58 -21.18
C MET A 68 -15.65 -19.32 -21.64
N ASP A 69 -15.68 -18.28 -20.81
CA ASP A 69 -16.11 -16.92 -21.18
C ASP A 69 -14.97 -16.18 -21.92
N ASN A 70 -14.52 -16.76 -23.04
CA ASN A 70 -13.50 -16.21 -23.94
C ASN A 70 -13.89 -14.85 -24.57
N ASP A 71 -15.07 -14.33 -24.24
CA ASP A 71 -15.50 -13.00 -24.56
C ASP A 71 -15.08 -12.07 -23.41
N SER A 72 -14.33 -11.02 -23.75
CA SER A 72 -14.02 -9.88 -22.89
C SER A 72 -15.26 -9.07 -22.46
N SER A 73 -16.44 -9.69 -22.44
CA SER A 73 -17.70 -9.14 -21.96
C SER A 73 -17.61 -8.67 -20.50
N PHE A 74 -16.79 -9.34 -19.66
CA PHE A 74 -16.44 -8.84 -18.33
C PHE A 74 -15.73 -7.48 -18.39
N LEU A 75 -14.91 -7.22 -19.41
CA LEU A 75 -14.31 -5.89 -19.60
C LEU A 75 -15.35 -4.88 -20.05
N ASP A 76 -16.35 -5.28 -20.86
CA ASP A 76 -17.47 -4.41 -21.21
C ASP A 76 -18.34 -4.08 -19.97
N GLU A 77 -18.54 -5.03 -19.06
CA GLU A 77 -19.22 -4.78 -17.78
C GLU A 77 -18.38 -3.85 -16.90
N ALA A 78 -17.07 -4.07 -16.79
CA ALA A 78 -16.15 -3.18 -16.08
C ALA A 78 -16.12 -1.76 -16.68
N LEU A 79 -16.21 -1.62 -18.00
CA LEU A 79 -16.30 -0.33 -18.71
C LEU A 79 -17.69 0.31 -18.61
N SER A 80 -18.73 -0.50 -18.39
CA SER A 80 -20.12 -0.07 -18.14
C SER A 80 -20.34 0.32 -16.67
N THR A 81 -19.47 -0.13 -15.75
CA THR A 81 -19.52 0.35 -14.37
C THR A 81 -19.31 1.86 -14.32
N PRO A 82 -20.03 2.58 -13.44
CA PRO A 82 -19.80 4.00 -13.24
C PRO A 82 -18.34 4.27 -12.93
N GLY A 83 -17.75 5.24 -13.62
CA GLY A 83 -16.36 5.63 -13.37
C GLY A 83 -16.15 5.98 -11.89
N ILE A 84 -14.99 5.61 -11.35
CA ILE A 84 -14.64 5.93 -9.97
C ILE A 84 -14.86 7.44 -9.69
N PRO A 85 -15.44 7.81 -8.52
CA PRO A 85 -15.65 9.21 -8.19
C PRO A 85 -14.32 9.96 -8.22
N SER A 86 -14.15 10.81 -9.23
CA SER A 86 -12.93 11.59 -9.44
C SER A 86 -12.98 12.97 -8.78
N ARG A 87 -14.02 13.24 -7.97
CA ARG A 87 -14.33 14.58 -7.47
C ARG A 87 -14.72 14.60 -6.01
N GLU A 88 -14.44 15.74 -5.37
CA GLU A 88 -14.82 15.99 -3.98
C GLU A 88 -16.34 16.02 -3.78
N PRO A 89 -16.85 15.49 -2.66
CA PRO A 89 -18.27 15.51 -2.33
C PRO A 89 -18.86 16.93 -2.32
N GLY A 90 -19.96 17.15 -3.05
CA GLY A 90 -20.69 18.43 -3.10
C GLY A 90 -20.29 19.38 -4.23
N ALA A 91 -19.50 18.92 -5.21
CA ALA A 91 -19.16 19.71 -6.38
C ALA A 91 -20.33 19.81 -7.38
N LYS A 92 -20.40 20.89 -8.17
CA LYS A 92 -21.51 21.09 -9.13
C LYS A 92 -21.44 20.13 -10.32
N ASP A 93 -22.62 19.74 -10.83
CA ASP A 93 -22.81 18.92 -12.03
C ASP A 93 -22.01 19.42 -13.24
N ARG A 94 -21.68 18.49 -14.15
CA ARG A 94 -21.02 18.83 -15.43
C ARG A 94 -21.57 18.00 -16.59
N VAL A 95 -21.28 18.45 -17.80
CA VAL A 95 -21.56 17.69 -19.02
C VAL A 95 -20.32 16.90 -19.42
N THR A 96 -20.47 15.60 -19.65
CA THR A 96 -19.43 14.72 -20.20
C THR A 96 -20.03 13.93 -21.36
N ASN A 97 -19.38 13.92 -22.53
CA ASN A 97 -19.88 13.25 -23.74
C ASN A 97 -21.37 13.57 -24.04
N ASP A 98 -21.73 14.86 -23.98
CA ASP A 98 -23.10 15.38 -24.18
C ASP A 98 -24.18 14.88 -23.19
N VAL A 99 -23.79 14.25 -22.08
CA VAL A 99 -24.70 13.81 -21.00
C VAL A 99 -24.42 14.62 -19.72
N LEU A 100 -25.48 15.13 -19.09
CA LEU A 100 -25.40 15.79 -17.78
C LEU A 100 -25.18 14.73 -16.70
N VAL A 101 -24.04 14.79 -16.01
CA VAL A 101 -23.66 13.81 -14.98
C VAL A 101 -23.53 14.47 -13.60
N ASP A 102 -23.88 13.71 -12.56
CA ASP A 102 -23.79 14.09 -11.15
C ASP A 102 -22.36 13.94 -10.58
N GLU A 103 -22.20 14.15 -9.28
CA GLU A 103 -20.91 14.09 -8.57
C GLU A 103 -20.26 12.70 -8.59
N PHE A 104 -21.06 11.65 -8.80
CA PHE A 104 -20.60 10.27 -8.92
C PHE A 104 -20.32 9.87 -10.38
N GLY A 105 -20.48 10.80 -11.32
CA GLY A 105 -20.33 10.53 -12.74
C GLY A 105 -21.52 9.75 -13.33
N LEU A 106 -22.63 9.67 -12.61
CA LEU A 106 -23.85 9.01 -13.08
C LEU A 106 -24.67 9.99 -13.92
N PRO A 107 -25.31 9.53 -15.03
CA PRO A 107 -26.23 10.35 -15.79
C PRO A 107 -27.41 10.85 -14.94
N LYS A 108 -27.69 12.15 -14.98
CA LYS A 108 -28.87 12.72 -14.32
C LYS A 108 -30.14 12.21 -14.99
N VAL A 109 -30.89 11.37 -14.27
CA VAL A 109 -32.26 11.01 -14.66
C VAL A 109 -33.17 12.24 -14.56
N PRO A 110 -34.10 12.46 -15.50
CA PRO A 110 -35.06 13.53 -15.40
C PRO A 110 -35.92 13.31 -14.14
N ALA A 111 -35.95 14.31 -13.26
CA ALA A 111 -36.84 14.30 -12.11
C ALA A 111 -38.28 14.24 -12.62
N GLN A 112 -39.00 13.18 -12.26
CA GLN A 112 -40.42 13.03 -12.53
C GLN A 112 -41.25 13.83 -11.53
#